data_AF-A0A1S4ADZ7-F1
#
_entry.id   AF-A0A1S4ADZ7-F1
#
_cell.length_a   1.000
_cell.length_b   1.000
_cell.length_c   1.000
_cell.angle_alpha   90.00
_cell.angle_beta   90.00
_cell.angle_gamma   90.00
#
_symmetry.space_group_name_H-M   'P 1'
#
loop_
_entity.id
_entity.type
_entity.pdbx_description
1 polymer ?
#
loop_
_entity_poly.entity_id
_entity_poly.type
_entity_poly.pdbx_seq_one_letter_code
_entity_poly.pdbx_strand_id
1 'polypeptide(L)'
;MPSFVNQDVRLLKHDRSIVREDYLDNRWEEATGEAVDEVIFLSKHTAASNRPALTVHPIGVPHLKEGEQPPVGGKPAWAAPPNPRIGPWFRLLKSIADSQNLTPEFEVTLEATHHGPLTNAPTMFVEIGSTEEYWKRQDAAQAIALLVWKGLGLNGGAAVGDWNRNGSQQKILLGIGGGHYVPRHMDIVRKDGVWVGHLLAGYSLPMEDPGPSKAQANLEVGGTWRQAIRVAFDTTRAAFPQGEVLVHIDNKSFKGWQKNAIVGFLAEQNIKVGKPSDFY
;
A
#
# COMPACT_ATOMS: atom_id res chain seq x y z
N MET A 1 -2.03 -8.32 -25.84
CA MET A 1 -2.28 -8.82 -24.47
C MET A 1 -3.72 -9.29 -24.43
N PRO A 2 -4.00 -10.58 -24.19
CA PRO A 2 -5.38 -11.05 -24.01
C PRO A 2 -6.09 -10.27 -22.89
N SER A 3 -7.33 -9.86 -23.15
CA SER A 3 -8.19 -9.17 -22.19
C SER A 3 -9.56 -9.85 -22.12
N PHE A 4 -10.13 -9.90 -20.93
CA PHE A 4 -11.48 -10.41 -20.66
C PHE A 4 -12.32 -9.29 -20.05
N VAL A 5 -13.63 -9.31 -20.30
CA VAL A 5 -14.55 -8.26 -19.86
C VAL A 5 -15.67 -8.82 -19.01
N ASN A 6 -16.01 -8.12 -17.93
CA ASN A 6 -17.25 -8.31 -17.18
C ASN A 6 -17.72 -6.93 -16.68
N GLN A 7 -18.80 -6.41 -17.26
CA GLN A 7 -19.26 -5.03 -17.03
C GLN A 7 -18.11 -4.04 -17.29
N ASP A 8 -17.83 -3.16 -16.32
CA ASP A 8 -16.76 -2.16 -16.41
C ASP A 8 -15.38 -2.70 -16.00
N VAL A 9 -15.30 -3.99 -15.64
CA VAL A 9 -14.04 -4.62 -15.23
C VAL A 9 -13.35 -5.29 -16.43
N ARG A 10 -12.06 -5.00 -16.57
CA ARG A 10 -11.17 -5.63 -17.56
C ARG A 10 -10.14 -6.49 -16.82
N LEU A 11 -10.05 -7.77 -17.19
CA LEU A 11 -8.99 -8.66 -16.70
C LEU A 11 -7.95 -8.84 -17.80
N LEU A 12 -6.73 -8.37 -17.56
CA LEU A 12 -5.63 -8.42 -18.50
C LEU A 12 -4.73 -9.59 -18.15
N LYS A 13 -4.43 -10.45 -19.12
CA LYS A 13 -3.44 -11.53 -18.97
C LYS A 13 -2.21 -11.19 -19.79
N HIS A 14 -1.06 -11.08 -19.13
CA HIS A 14 0.23 -10.88 -19.79
C HIS A 14 1.28 -11.89 -19.31
N ASP A 15 2.32 -12.08 -20.14
CA ASP A 15 3.41 -13.05 -19.87
C ASP A 15 4.67 -12.39 -19.29
N ARG A 16 4.66 -11.06 -19.14
CA ARG A 16 5.75 -10.29 -18.54
C ARG A 16 5.63 -10.25 -17.02
N SER A 17 6.72 -9.88 -16.34
CA SER A 17 6.68 -9.61 -14.90
C SER A 17 5.82 -8.38 -14.62
N ILE A 18 4.86 -8.49 -13.70
CA ILE A 18 3.91 -7.42 -13.35
C ILE A 18 4.63 -6.13 -12.93
N VAL A 19 5.74 -6.24 -12.19
CA VAL A 19 6.54 -5.08 -11.74
C VAL A 19 7.26 -4.34 -12.87
N ARG A 20 7.17 -4.84 -14.12
CA ARG A 20 7.69 -4.20 -15.33
C ARG A 20 6.58 -3.67 -16.25
N GLU A 21 5.32 -3.74 -15.83
CA GLU A 21 4.18 -3.21 -16.60
C GLU A 21 3.98 -1.72 -16.32
N ASP A 22 5.03 -0.91 -16.52
CA ASP A 22 4.94 0.54 -16.35
C ASP A 22 3.85 1.14 -17.27
N TYR A 23 3.12 2.11 -16.70
CA TYR A 23 2.04 2.86 -17.31
C TYR A 23 0.98 1.96 -17.98
N LEU A 24 0.67 0.82 -17.35
CA LEU A 24 -0.32 -0.14 -17.88
C LEU A 24 -1.69 0.51 -18.12
N ASP A 25 -2.10 1.36 -17.18
CA ASP A 25 -3.28 2.20 -17.27
C ASP A 25 -3.24 3.11 -18.50
N ASN A 26 -2.21 3.95 -18.68
CA ASN A 26 -2.15 4.83 -19.85
C ASN A 26 -2.06 4.06 -21.17
N ARG A 27 -1.29 2.98 -21.21
CA ARG A 27 -1.20 2.13 -22.41
C ARG A 27 -2.54 1.47 -22.74
N TRP A 28 -3.36 1.16 -21.74
CA TRP A 28 -4.72 0.65 -21.95
C TRP A 28 -5.63 1.75 -22.51
N GLU A 29 -5.62 2.93 -21.91
CA GLU A 29 -6.43 4.07 -22.37
C GLU A 29 -6.06 4.46 -23.81
N GLU A 30 -4.76 4.53 -24.14
CA GLU A 30 -4.28 4.86 -25.48
C GLU A 30 -4.71 3.82 -26.52
N ALA A 31 -4.67 2.53 -26.15
CA ALA A 31 -5.00 1.45 -27.07
C ALA A 31 -6.50 1.24 -27.27
N THR A 32 -7.33 1.56 -26.28
CA THR A 32 -8.76 1.20 -26.27
C THR A 32 -9.71 2.38 -26.23
N GLY A 33 -9.24 3.55 -25.79
CA GLY A 33 -10.07 4.71 -25.49
C GLY A 33 -10.89 4.58 -24.20
N GLU A 34 -10.75 3.48 -23.44
CA GLU A 34 -11.44 3.28 -22.16
C GLU A 34 -10.60 3.87 -21.02
N ALA A 35 -11.16 4.81 -20.27
CA ALA A 35 -10.52 5.38 -19.07
C ALA A 35 -10.33 4.33 -17.97
N VAL A 36 -9.23 4.43 -17.22
CA VAL A 36 -8.88 3.49 -16.14
C VAL A 36 -9.05 4.15 -14.78
N ASP A 37 -10.09 3.75 -14.05
CA ASP A 37 -10.38 4.28 -12.71
C ASP A 37 -9.44 3.73 -11.63
N GLU A 38 -9.02 2.47 -11.74
CA GLU A 38 -8.12 1.80 -10.79
C GLU A 38 -7.42 0.59 -11.42
N VAL A 39 -6.25 0.25 -10.87
CA VAL A 39 -5.48 -0.95 -11.26
C VAL A 39 -5.27 -1.85 -10.04
N ILE A 40 -5.62 -3.13 -10.18
CA ILE A 40 -5.43 -4.14 -9.14
C ILE A 40 -4.58 -5.26 -9.71
N PHE A 41 -3.36 -5.37 -9.20
CA PHE A 41 -2.43 -6.41 -9.62
C PHE A 41 -2.62 -7.67 -8.79
N LEU A 42 -2.91 -8.79 -9.47
CA LEU A 42 -2.96 -10.12 -8.85
C LEU A 42 -1.61 -10.80 -9.04
N SER A 43 -0.86 -10.95 -7.95
CA SER A 43 0.56 -11.27 -8.02
C SER A 43 0.98 -12.36 -7.01
N LYS A 44 2.25 -12.74 -7.07
CA LYS A 44 2.90 -13.67 -6.15
C LYS A 44 3.72 -12.88 -5.16
N HIS A 45 3.55 -13.19 -3.88
CA HIS A 45 4.43 -12.73 -2.82
C HIS A 45 5.56 -13.73 -2.60
N THR A 46 6.78 -13.24 -2.35
CA THR A 46 7.94 -14.05 -1.94
C THR A 46 8.49 -13.53 -0.62
N ALA A 47 8.69 -14.43 0.36
CA ALA A 47 9.26 -14.08 1.66
C ALA A 47 10.27 -15.11 2.11
N ALA A 48 11.40 -14.67 2.67
CA ALA A 48 12.45 -15.54 3.19
C ALA A 48 12.00 -16.46 4.33
N SER A 49 10.90 -16.11 5.02
CA SER A 49 10.30 -16.94 6.06
C SER A 49 9.58 -18.18 5.52
N ASN A 50 9.28 -18.22 4.21
CA ASN A 50 8.45 -19.21 3.53
C ASN A 50 7.06 -19.40 4.15
N ARG A 51 6.60 -18.47 5.01
CA ARG A 51 5.28 -18.58 5.63
C ARG A 51 4.19 -18.25 4.59
N PRO A 52 3.12 -19.05 4.51
CA PRO A 52 1.99 -18.75 3.65
C PRO A 52 1.30 -17.45 4.07
N ALA A 53 1.00 -16.60 3.10
CA ALA A 53 0.37 -15.32 3.34
C ALA A 53 -0.57 -14.93 2.19
N LEU A 54 -1.64 -14.20 2.53
CA LEU A 54 -2.48 -13.50 1.57
C LEU A 54 -2.34 -12.02 1.88
N THR A 55 -1.84 -11.24 0.92
CA THR A 55 -1.38 -9.89 1.21
C THR A 55 -2.06 -8.85 0.34
N VAL A 56 -2.13 -7.62 0.86
CA VAL A 56 -2.58 -6.44 0.12
C VAL A 56 -1.62 -5.30 0.43
N HIS A 57 -1.18 -4.56 -0.59
CA HIS A 57 -0.31 -3.42 -0.34
C HIS A 57 -0.35 -2.33 -1.42
N PRO A 58 -0.07 -1.08 -1.03
CA PRO A 58 0.24 0.00 -1.97
C PRO A 58 1.62 -0.19 -2.62
N ILE A 59 1.86 0.43 -3.77
CA ILE A 59 3.14 0.32 -4.50
C ILE A 59 3.91 1.64 -4.54
N GLY A 60 5.22 1.56 -4.71
CA GLY A 60 6.09 2.71 -4.86
C GLY A 60 7.50 2.49 -4.34
N VAL A 61 8.42 3.35 -4.78
CA VAL A 61 9.82 3.40 -4.35
C VAL A 61 10.15 4.82 -3.87
N PRO A 62 9.49 5.31 -2.81
CA PRO A 62 9.53 6.72 -2.44
C PRO A 62 10.87 7.14 -1.80
N HIS A 63 11.67 6.17 -1.36
CA HIS A 63 12.87 6.38 -0.55
C HIS A 63 14.18 6.40 -1.34
N LEU A 64 14.20 5.98 -2.61
CA LEU A 64 15.44 6.03 -3.38
C LEU A 64 15.72 7.46 -3.85
N LYS A 65 17.02 7.80 -3.97
CA LYS A 65 17.52 9.06 -4.52
C LYS A 65 17.37 9.05 -6.04
N GLU A 66 17.18 10.23 -6.62
CA GLU A 66 17.18 10.39 -8.08
C GLU A 66 18.48 9.81 -8.69
N GLY A 67 18.36 9.04 -9.76
CA GLY A 67 19.47 8.33 -10.40
C GLY A 67 19.81 6.95 -9.81
N GLU A 68 19.24 6.56 -8.66
CA GLU A 68 19.33 5.17 -8.18
C GLU A 68 18.41 4.26 -8.99
N GLN A 69 18.80 3.00 -9.19
CA GLN A 69 17.99 2.05 -9.93
C GLN A 69 17.16 1.18 -8.96
N PRO A 70 15.82 1.21 -9.03
CA PRO A 70 15.01 0.37 -8.18
C PRO A 70 15.26 -1.12 -8.45
N PRO A 71 15.35 -1.96 -7.40
CA PRO A 71 15.66 -3.37 -7.58
C PRO A 71 14.51 -4.16 -8.23
N VAL A 72 13.26 -3.71 -8.03
CA VAL A 72 12.04 -4.43 -8.44
C VAL A 72 11.06 -3.45 -9.11
N GLY A 73 11.47 -2.84 -10.21
CA GLY A 73 10.61 -1.94 -11.00
C GLY A 73 10.25 -0.61 -10.31
N GLY A 74 9.53 0.25 -11.04
CA GLY A 74 9.22 1.60 -10.61
C GLY A 74 10.38 2.58 -10.83
N LYS A 75 10.32 3.74 -10.17
CA LYS A 75 11.35 4.79 -10.21
C LYS A 75 11.59 5.40 -8.83
N PRO A 76 12.78 5.96 -8.55
CA PRO A 76 13.03 6.70 -7.31
C PRO A 76 12.03 7.83 -7.07
N ALA A 77 11.90 8.24 -5.81
CA ALA A 77 11.06 9.37 -5.40
C ALA A 77 9.60 9.30 -5.91
N TRP A 78 9.06 8.09 -6.07
CA TRP A 78 7.73 7.89 -6.67
C TRP A 78 6.91 6.84 -5.92
N ALA A 79 5.60 7.03 -5.89
CA ALA A 79 4.62 6.03 -5.50
C ALA A 79 3.33 6.24 -6.31
N ALA A 80 2.57 5.17 -6.56
CA ALA A 80 1.26 5.29 -7.18
C ALA A 80 0.27 5.91 -6.19
N PRO A 81 -0.81 6.58 -6.64
CA PRO A 81 -1.93 6.85 -5.76
C PRO A 81 -2.40 5.52 -5.14
N PRO A 82 -2.47 5.39 -3.80
CA PRO A 82 -2.85 4.13 -3.17
C PRO A 82 -4.32 3.85 -3.46
N ASN A 83 -4.65 2.61 -3.84
CA ASN A 83 -6.04 2.24 -4.07
C ASN A 83 -6.88 2.36 -2.78
N PRO A 84 -8.00 3.10 -2.76
CA PRO A 84 -8.85 3.24 -1.57
C PRO A 84 -9.35 1.92 -0.97
N ARG A 85 -9.35 0.85 -1.76
CA ARG A 85 -9.80 -0.48 -1.35
C ARG A 85 -8.83 -1.19 -0.41
N ILE A 86 -7.57 -0.76 -0.23
CA ILE A 86 -6.56 -1.48 0.57
C ILE A 86 -7.09 -1.90 1.96
N GLY A 87 -7.57 -0.95 2.77
CA GLY A 87 -8.11 -1.24 4.10
C GLY A 87 -9.37 -2.13 4.07
N PRO A 88 -10.42 -1.72 3.34
CA PRO A 88 -11.65 -2.50 3.18
C PRO A 88 -11.42 -3.93 2.64
N TRP A 89 -10.54 -4.10 1.64
CA TRP A 89 -10.25 -5.40 1.03
C TRP A 89 -9.38 -6.27 1.93
N PHE A 90 -8.46 -5.70 2.71
CA PHE A 90 -7.78 -6.45 3.76
C PHE A 90 -8.77 -7.09 4.75
N ARG A 91 -9.77 -6.32 5.22
CA ARG A 91 -10.81 -6.84 6.12
C ARG A 91 -11.70 -7.88 5.44
N LEU A 92 -12.10 -7.64 4.19
CA LEU A 92 -12.90 -8.58 3.40
C LEU A 92 -12.14 -9.89 3.13
N LEU A 93 -10.86 -9.80 2.74
CA LEU A 93 -9.98 -10.95 2.51
C LEU A 93 -9.81 -11.77 3.78
N LYS A 94 -9.65 -11.11 4.93
CA LYS A 94 -9.60 -11.79 6.23
C LYS A 94 -10.89 -12.58 6.50
N SER A 95 -12.06 -11.97 6.31
CA SER A 95 -13.35 -12.64 6.49
C SER A 95 -13.51 -13.83 5.54
N ILE A 96 -13.09 -13.68 4.27
CA ILE A 96 -13.12 -14.77 3.28
C ILE A 96 -12.20 -15.91 3.70
N ALA A 97 -10.94 -15.61 4.05
CA ALA A 97 -9.96 -16.60 4.45
C ALA A 97 -10.39 -17.38 5.70
N ASP A 98 -10.93 -16.69 6.71
CA ASP A 98 -11.49 -17.30 7.91
C ASP A 98 -12.68 -18.22 7.54
N SER A 99 -13.59 -17.77 6.67
CA SER A 99 -14.76 -18.56 6.24
C SER A 99 -14.43 -19.80 5.39
N GLN A 100 -13.26 -19.80 4.74
CA GLN A 100 -12.77 -20.88 3.89
C GLN A 100 -11.74 -21.77 4.59
N ASN A 101 -11.53 -21.57 5.90
CA ASN A 101 -10.55 -22.29 6.71
C ASN A 101 -9.11 -22.19 6.17
N LEU A 102 -8.77 -21.07 5.53
CA LEU A 102 -7.40 -20.77 5.11
C LEU A 102 -6.55 -20.27 6.29
N THR A 103 -7.18 -19.72 7.32
CA THR A 103 -6.51 -19.34 8.57
C THR A 103 -6.58 -20.49 9.59
N PRO A 104 -5.54 -20.71 10.43
CA PRO A 104 -4.34 -19.89 10.60
C PRO A 104 -3.17 -20.27 9.67
N GLU A 105 -3.38 -21.17 8.68
CA GLU A 105 -2.32 -21.55 7.72
C GLU A 105 -1.81 -20.28 7.01
N PHE A 106 -2.65 -19.62 6.23
CA PHE A 106 -2.33 -18.34 5.60
C PHE A 106 -2.49 -17.18 6.58
N GLU A 107 -1.43 -16.40 6.75
CA GLU A 107 -1.52 -15.10 7.41
C GLU A 107 -2.13 -14.07 6.44
N VAL A 108 -3.29 -13.48 6.80
CA VAL A 108 -3.84 -12.34 6.05
C VAL A 108 -3.22 -11.06 6.61
N THR A 109 -2.44 -10.36 5.79
CA THR A 109 -1.60 -9.25 6.25
C THR A 109 -1.51 -8.11 5.23
N LEU A 110 -1.06 -6.94 5.69
CA LEU A 110 -0.67 -5.82 4.82
C LEU A 110 0.84 -5.83 4.66
N GLU A 111 1.30 -5.31 3.53
CA GLU A 111 2.73 -5.01 3.35
C GLU A 111 2.96 -3.50 3.24
N ALA A 112 4.21 -3.11 3.50
CA ALA A 112 4.69 -1.77 3.29
C ALA A 112 4.62 -1.37 1.82
N THR A 113 4.62 -0.07 1.55
CA THR A 113 4.78 0.48 0.20
C THR A 113 6.14 0.10 -0.34
N HIS A 114 6.14 -0.67 -1.43
CA HIS A 114 7.37 -1.11 -2.08
C HIS A 114 7.14 -1.43 -3.56
N HIS A 115 8.26 -1.45 -4.29
CA HIS A 115 8.41 -1.85 -5.70
C HIS A 115 7.49 -1.13 -6.72
N GLY A 116 7.70 -1.40 -8.01
CA GLY A 116 6.86 -0.89 -9.11
C GLY A 116 5.62 -1.75 -9.38
N PRO A 117 4.99 -1.65 -10.56
CA PRO A 117 5.37 -0.81 -11.69
C PRO A 117 4.97 0.67 -11.49
N LEU A 118 5.27 1.52 -12.47
CA LEU A 118 4.75 2.88 -12.56
C LEU A 118 3.28 2.87 -13.00
N THR A 119 2.42 3.61 -12.32
CA THR A 119 1.00 3.83 -12.70
C THR A 119 0.57 5.25 -12.35
N ASN A 120 -0.48 5.74 -12.99
CA ASN A 120 -1.12 7.03 -12.69
C ASN A 120 -2.46 6.84 -11.97
N ALA A 121 -3.20 5.77 -12.26
CA ALA A 121 -4.44 5.40 -11.60
C ALA A 121 -4.20 4.85 -10.17
N PRO A 122 -5.18 4.98 -9.25
CA PRO A 122 -5.17 4.32 -7.96
C PRO A 122 -4.82 2.83 -8.06
N THR A 123 -3.77 2.40 -7.36
CA THR A 123 -3.17 1.09 -7.56
C THR A 123 -2.93 0.34 -6.24
N MET A 124 -3.13 -0.98 -6.27
CA MET A 124 -2.72 -1.91 -5.22
C MET A 124 -2.32 -3.26 -5.79
N PHE A 125 -1.59 -4.01 -4.98
CA PHE A 125 -1.33 -5.43 -5.19
C PHE A 125 -2.19 -6.26 -4.24
N VAL A 126 -2.62 -7.42 -4.73
CA VAL A 126 -3.24 -8.50 -3.97
C VAL A 126 -2.47 -9.77 -4.30
N GLU A 127 -1.88 -10.42 -3.30
CA GLU A 127 -0.94 -11.49 -3.55
C GLU A 127 -1.21 -12.77 -2.75
N ILE A 128 -0.70 -13.87 -3.30
CA ILE A 128 -0.58 -15.16 -2.64
C ILE A 128 0.91 -15.42 -2.42
N GLY A 129 1.27 -15.78 -1.20
CA GLY A 129 2.65 -16.09 -0.82
C GLY A 129 2.77 -17.35 0.03
N SER A 130 3.98 -17.81 0.31
CA SER A 130 5.26 -17.17 -0.08
C SER A 130 6.13 -18.04 -0.99
N THR A 131 5.63 -19.20 -1.43
CA THR A 131 6.36 -20.21 -2.19
C THR A 131 5.52 -20.75 -3.35
N GLU A 132 6.16 -21.44 -4.29
CA GLU A 132 5.48 -22.04 -5.45
C GLU A 132 4.36 -23.04 -5.06
N GLU A 133 4.53 -23.73 -3.94
CA GLU A 133 3.50 -24.59 -3.37
C GLU A 133 2.22 -23.80 -3.08
N TYR A 134 2.35 -22.66 -2.39
CA TYR A 134 1.22 -21.81 -2.04
C TYR A 134 0.67 -21.04 -3.23
N TRP A 135 1.50 -20.60 -4.18
CA TRP A 135 1.03 -19.91 -5.39
C TRP A 135 0.10 -20.77 -6.26
N LYS A 136 0.22 -22.10 -6.17
CA LYS A 136 -0.60 -23.06 -6.94
C LYS A 136 -1.85 -23.54 -6.20
N ARG A 137 -2.00 -23.20 -4.91
CA ARG A 137 -3.16 -23.58 -4.08
C ARG A 137 -4.45 -22.99 -4.66
N GLN A 138 -5.34 -23.86 -5.12
CA GLN A 138 -6.58 -23.47 -5.79
C GLN A 138 -7.59 -22.82 -4.84
N ASP A 139 -7.62 -23.23 -3.59
CA ASP A 139 -8.43 -22.61 -2.54
C ASP A 139 -7.95 -21.19 -2.20
N ALA A 140 -6.64 -20.94 -2.14
CA ALA A 140 -6.09 -19.58 -2.00
C ALA A 140 -6.45 -18.70 -3.22
N ALA A 141 -6.31 -19.23 -4.44
CA ALA A 141 -6.72 -18.52 -5.65
C ALA A 141 -8.24 -18.24 -5.68
N GLN A 142 -9.07 -19.19 -5.22
CA GLN A 142 -10.51 -19.02 -5.09
C GLN A 142 -10.87 -17.93 -4.07
N ALA A 143 -10.13 -17.80 -2.97
CA ALA A 143 -10.31 -16.72 -2.01
C ALA A 143 -10.02 -15.35 -2.63
N ILE A 144 -8.93 -15.21 -3.39
CA ILE A 144 -8.61 -13.97 -4.12
C ILE A 144 -9.66 -13.67 -5.20
N ALA A 145 -10.12 -14.67 -5.95
CA ALA A 145 -11.18 -14.50 -6.95
C ALA A 145 -12.50 -14.03 -6.29
N LEU A 146 -12.85 -14.61 -5.14
CA LEU A 146 -14.03 -14.22 -4.35
C LEU A 146 -13.88 -12.80 -3.78
N LEU A 147 -12.67 -12.42 -3.36
CA LEU A 147 -12.35 -11.06 -2.92
C LEU A 147 -12.60 -10.07 -4.05
N VAL A 148 -12.07 -10.31 -5.24
CA VAL A 148 -12.26 -9.42 -6.41
C VAL A 148 -13.74 -9.35 -6.79
N TRP A 149 -14.42 -10.51 -6.86
CA TRP A 149 -15.84 -10.58 -7.24
C TRP A 149 -16.75 -9.81 -6.28
N LYS A 150 -16.58 -9.98 -4.97
CA LYS A 150 -17.34 -9.22 -3.95
C LYS A 150 -16.88 -7.77 -3.83
N GLY A 151 -15.57 -7.56 -3.84
CA GLY A 151 -14.93 -6.26 -3.63
C GLY A 151 -15.31 -5.25 -4.70
N LEU A 152 -15.40 -5.70 -5.95
CA LEU A 152 -15.85 -4.88 -7.08
C LEU A 152 -17.39 -4.84 -7.24
N GLY A 153 -18.17 -5.51 -6.38
CA GLY A 153 -19.64 -5.54 -6.48
C GLY A 153 -20.19 -6.36 -7.65
N LEU A 154 -19.37 -7.21 -8.27
CA LEU A 154 -19.75 -8.05 -9.42
C LEU A 154 -20.74 -9.16 -9.04
N ASN A 155 -21.01 -9.36 -7.76
CA ASN A 155 -22.05 -10.23 -7.24
C ASN A 155 -23.44 -9.56 -7.16
N GLY A 156 -23.58 -8.34 -7.68
CA GLY A 156 -24.81 -7.54 -7.60
C GLY A 156 -24.98 -6.76 -6.29
N GLY A 157 -24.01 -6.84 -5.38
CA GLY A 157 -23.96 -6.04 -4.16
C GLY A 157 -23.24 -4.70 -4.34
N ALA A 158 -23.18 -3.90 -3.27
CA ALA A 158 -22.38 -2.68 -3.28
C ALA A 158 -20.87 -3.01 -3.29
N ALA A 159 -20.10 -2.28 -4.10
CA ALA A 159 -18.65 -2.41 -4.11
C ALA A 159 -18.05 -2.03 -2.76
N VAL A 160 -17.04 -2.78 -2.31
CA VAL A 160 -16.35 -2.59 -1.03
C VAL A 160 -15.14 -1.70 -1.22
N GLY A 161 -15.09 -0.58 -0.49
CA GLY A 161 -14.00 0.39 -0.59
C GLY A 161 -14.16 1.42 -1.71
N ASP A 162 -15.39 1.66 -2.18
CA ASP A 162 -15.70 2.77 -3.08
C ASP A 162 -15.63 4.10 -2.31
N TRP A 163 -14.55 4.84 -2.52
CA TRP A 163 -14.31 6.15 -1.88
C TRP A 163 -15.34 7.20 -2.31
N ASN A 164 -15.71 7.22 -3.60
CA ASN A 164 -16.61 8.26 -4.14
C ASN A 164 -18.00 8.20 -3.49
N ARG A 165 -18.44 7.01 -3.06
CA ARG A 165 -19.71 6.82 -2.35
C ARG A 165 -19.63 7.08 -0.85
N ASN A 166 -18.49 6.82 -0.23
CA ASN A 166 -18.42 6.66 1.23
C ASN A 166 -17.40 7.59 1.93
N GLY A 167 -16.56 8.29 1.19
CA GLY A 167 -15.28 8.80 1.67
C GLY A 167 -15.21 10.25 2.13
N SER A 168 -16.19 11.10 1.81
CA SER A 168 -16.10 12.52 2.16
C SER A 168 -15.87 12.71 3.68
N GLN A 169 -14.84 13.47 4.06
CA GLN A 169 -14.48 13.80 5.45
C GLN A 169 -14.00 12.62 6.31
N GLN A 170 -13.70 11.46 5.72
CA GLN A 170 -13.10 10.35 6.46
C GLN A 170 -11.60 10.56 6.70
N LYS A 171 -11.05 9.84 7.68
CA LYS A 171 -9.62 9.85 8.01
C LYS A 171 -8.90 8.69 7.33
N ILE A 172 -7.73 8.99 6.78
CA ILE A 172 -6.88 8.04 6.06
C ILE A 172 -5.61 7.83 6.85
N LEU A 173 -5.30 6.57 7.15
CA LEU A 173 -4.05 6.20 7.80
C LEU A 173 -2.89 6.24 6.80
N LEU A 174 -1.93 7.12 7.08
CA LEU A 174 -0.57 7.05 6.54
C LEU A 174 0.35 6.44 7.61
N GLY A 175 0.90 5.25 7.35
CA GLY A 175 1.74 4.55 8.33
C GLY A 175 3.21 4.90 8.18
N ILE A 176 3.89 5.17 9.30
CA ILE A 176 5.34 5.43 9.34
C ILE A 176 6.00 4.52 10.39
N GLY A 177 6.96 3.72 9.95
CA GLY A 177 7.70 2.75 10.76
C GLY A 177 7.21 1.32 10.59
N GLY A 178 7.76 0.44 11.40
CA GLY A 178 7.54 -1.00 11.37
C GLY A 178 8.48 -1.73 10.40
N GLY A 179 8.38 -3.06 10.41
CA GLY A 179 8.96 -3.91 9.38
C GLY A 179 8.07 -3.97 8.14
N HIS A 180 8.43 -4.86 7.21
CA HIS A 180 7.74 -5.05 5.94
C HIS A 180 6.23 -5.34 6.09
N TYR A 181 5.81 -6.13 7.08
CA TYR A 181 4.40 -6.46 7.33
C TYR A 181 3.65 -5.48 8.27
N VAL A 182 4.25 -4.34 8.62
CA VAL A 182 3.58 -3.20 9.27
C VAL A 182 2.58 -3.51 10.43
N PRO A 183 2.92 -4.40 11.39
CA PRO A 183 1.94 -5.00 12.30
C PRO A 183 1.20 -4.00 13.20
N ARG A 184 1.86 -2.93 13.66
CA ARG A 184 1.20 -1.92 14.49
C ARG A 184 0.19 -1.08 13.73
N HIS A 185 0.40 -0.88 12.44
CA HIS A 185 -0.58 -0.21 11.59
C HIS A 185 -1.78 -1.13 11.37
N MET A 186 -1.53 -2.43 11.15
CA MET A 186 -2.60 -3.43 11.02
C MET A 186 -3.53 -3.50 12.23
N ASP A 187 -3.03 -3.35 13.46
CA ASP A 187 -3.86 -3.33 14.66
C ASP A 187 -4.94 -2.24 14.63
N ILE A 188 -4.70 -1.16 13.88
CA ILE A 188 -5.68 -0.10 13.62
C ILE A 188 -6.56 -0.48 12.44
N VAL A 189 -5.96 -0.87 11.30
CA VAL A 189 -6.68 -1.15 10.03
C VAL A 189 -7.69 -2.29 10.14
N ARG A 190 -7.48 -3.24 11.07
CA ARG A 190 -8.44 -4.31 11.37
C ARG A 190 -9.81 -3.79 11.83
N LYS A 191 -9.89 -2.55 12.30
CA LYS A 191 -11.15 -1.93 12.72
C LYS A 191 -11.91 -1.40 11.52
N ASP A 192 -13.24 -1.51 11.59
CA ASP A 192 -14.11 -1.02 10.54
C ASP A 192 -14.00 0.50 10.39
N GLY A 193 -14.25 1.00 9.17
CA GLY A 193 -14.16 2.43 8.86
C GLY A 193 -12.74 2.96 8.61
N VAL A 194 -11.68 2.20 8.90
CA VAL A 194 -10.31 2.68 8.68
C VAL A 194 -9.91 2.56 7.20
N TRP A 195 -9.57 3.70 6.60
CA TRP A 195 -8.95 3.81 5.27
C TRP A 195 -7.43 3.84 5.36
N VAL A 196 -6.76 3.36 4.32
CA VAL A 196 -5.31 3.16 4.30
C VAL A 196 -4.73 3.77 3.05
N GLY A 197 -3.78 4.69 3.25
CA GLY A 197 -2.93 5.21 2.19
C GLY A 197 -1.64 4.40 2.09
N HIS A 198 -0.51 5.10 2.03
CA HIS A 198 0.80 4.47 2.07
C HIS A 198 1.21 4.00 3.47
N LEU A 199 2.14 3.04 3.47
CA LEU A 199 2.67 2.39 4.67
C LEU A 199 4.19 2.33 4.54
N LEU A 200 4.91 3.26 5.16
CA LEU A 200 6.36 3.38 5.05
C LEU A 200 7.05 2.57 6.13
N ALA A 201 7.59 1.40 5.78
CA ALA A 201 8.46 0.64 6.68
C ALA A 201 9.74 1.42 7.03
N GLY A 202 10.39 1.04 8.12
CA GLY A 202 11.62 1.72 8.59
C GLY A 202 12.75 1.76 7.56
N TYR A 203 12.90 0.72 6.73
CA TYR A 203 13.90 0.70 5.65
C TYR A 203 13.59 1.70 4.51
N SER A 204 12.31 2.10 4.36
CA SER A 204 11.87 3.13 3.40
C SER A 204 12.02 4.55 3.97
N LEU A 205 12.74 4.71 5.08
CA LEU A 205 13.00 5.99 5.75
C LEU A 205 14.49 6.08 6.08
N PRO A 206 15.40 6.09 5.10
CA PRO A 206 16.82 6.17 5.38
C PRO A 206 17.14 7.55 5.97
N MET A 207 17.73 7.54 7.17
CA MET A 207 18.13 8.72 7.94
C MET A 207 19.62 8.62 8.25
N GLU A 208 20.35 9.69 7.99
CA GLU A 208 21.77 9.78 8.30
C GLU A 208 21.93 10.22 9.76
N ASP A 209 22.67 9.44 10.57
CA ASP A 209 22.89 9.74 11.99
C ASP A 209 23.75 11.00 12.13
N PRO A 210 23.27 12.08 12.78
CA PRO A 210 24.01 13.34 12.91
C PRO A 210 25.25 13.24 13.82
N GLY A 211 25.50 12.09 14.46
CA GLY A 211 26.67 11.82 15.29
C GLY A 211 26.54 12.34 16.74
N PRO A 212 27.58 12.13 17.57
CA PRO A 212 27.51 12.32 19.03
C PRO A 212 27.58 13.78 19.50
N SER A 213 27.64 14.76 18.61
CA SER A 213 27.89 16.15 19.04
C SER A 213 26.63 16.79 19.63
N LYS A 214 26.63 16.97 20.96
CA LYS A 214 25.64 17.76 21.72
C LYS A 214 25.61 19.26 21.33
N ALA A 215 26.41 19.68 20.34
CA ALA A 215 26.63 21.08 19.99
C ALA A 215 25.82 21.56 18.78
N GLN A 216 25.06 20.70 18.09
CA GLN A 216 24.28 21.11 16.92
C GLN A 216 22.83 20.64 17.05
N ALA A 217 22.08 21.33 17.92
CA ALA A 217 20.63 21.23 17.99
C ALA A 217 19.91 21.60 16.67
N ASN A 218 20.66 22.10 15.67
CA ASN A 218 20.19 22.59 14.38
C ASN A 218 20.75 21.80 13.17
N LEU A 219 21.43 20.66 13.36
CA LEU A 219 21.82 19.84 12.21
C LEU A 219 20.58 19.16 11.61
N GLU A 220 20.28 19.49 10.36
CA GLU A 220 19.24 18.83 9.59
C GLU A 220 19.62 17.35 9.38
N VAL A 221 18.75 16.44 9.82
CA VAL A 221 18.96 15.00 9.63
C VAL A 221 18.90 14.66 8.14
N GLY A 222 20.03 14.22 7.59
CA GLY A 222 20.18 13.83 6.19
C GLY A 222 19.44 12.53 5.82
N GLY A 223 19.63 12.09 4.57
CA GLY A 223 18.91 10.97 3.95
C GLY A 223 17.63 11.40 3.21
N THR A 224 16.86 10.42 2.72
CA THR A 224 15.68 10.65 1.87
C THR A 224 14.34 10.43 2.60
N TRP A 225 14.36 10.27 3.92
CA TRP A 225 13.15 10.07 4.72
C TRP A 225 12.10 11.21 4.56
N ARG A 226 12.53 12.48 4.45
CA ARG A 226 11.60 13.62 4.19
C ARG A 226 10.91 13.46 2.83
N GLN A 227 11.67 13.08 1.80
CA GLN A 227 11.14 12.80 0.46
C GLN A 227 10.15 11.64 0.51
N ALA A 228 10.50 10.54 1.17
CA ALA A 228 9.64 9.38 1.25
C ALA A 228 8.28 9.69 1.90
N ILE A 229 8.30 10.45 3.01
CA ILE A 229 7.07 10.92 3.69
C ILE A 229 6.27 11.85 2.78
N ARG A 230 6.92 12.81 2.10
CA ARG A 230 6.23 13.77 1.23
C ARG A 230 5.54 13.08 0.06
N VAL A 231 6.27 12.22 -0.67
CA VAL A 231 5.72 11.43 -1.78
C VAL A 231 4.51 10.64 -1.31
N ALA A 232 4.66 9.89 -0.23
CA ALA A 232 3.59 9.06 0.31
C ALA A 232 2.38 9.87 0.80
N PHE A 233 2.59 11.04 1.41
CA PHE A 233 1.51 11.92 1.84
C PHE A 233 0.77 12.53 0.66
N ASP A 234 1.49 13.07 -0.32
CA ASP A 234 0.89 13.77 -1.46
C ASP A 234 0.10 12.81 -2.36
N THR A 235 0.61 11.61 -2.62
CA THR A 235 -0.10 10.59 -3.42
C THR A 235 -1.30 10.03 -2.66
N THR A 236 -1.19 9.86 -1.34
CA THR A 236 -2.35 9.49 -0.49
C THR A 236 -3.42 10.59 -0.58
N ARG A 237 -3.07 11.86 -0.39
CA ARG A 237 -4.05 12.95 -0.50
C ARG A 237 -4.71 13.00 -1.88
N ALA A 238 -3.97 12.71 -2.95
CA ALA A 238 -4.51 12.65 -4.31
C ALA A 238 -5.52 11.50 -4.50
N ALA A 239 -5.25 10.31 -3.93
CA ALA A 239 -6.15 9.16 -4.01
C ALA A 239 -7.43 9.30 -3.17
N PHE A 240 -7.41 10.19 -2.16
CA PHE A 240 -8.50 10.38 -1.20
C PHE A 240 -8.97 11.85 -1.19
N PRO A 241 -9.56 12.35 -2.29
CA PRO A 241 -10.04 13.72 -2.36
C PRO A 241 -11.04 14.00 -1.22
N GLN A 242 -10.91 15.18 -0.60
CA GLN A 242 -11.71 15.62 0.56
C GLN A 242 -11.54 14.80 1.84
N GLY A 243 -10.60 13.84 1.86
CA GLY A 243 -10.22 13.08 3.04
C GLY A 243 -9.19 13.80 3.90
N GLU A 244 -9.12 13.43 5.18
CA GLU A 244 -8.09 13.90 6.11
C GLU A 244 -7.00 12.82 6.26
N VAL A 245 -5.81 13.06 5.72
CA VAL A 245 -4.67 12.16 5.92
C VAL A 245 -4.07 12.39 7.30
N LEU A 246 -4.06 11.34 8.13
CA LEU A 246 -3.55 11.34 9.50
C LEU A 246 -2.44 10.30 9.63
N VAL A 247 -1.30 10.73 10.16
CA VAL A 247 -0.11 9.88 10.28
C VAL A 247 -0.17 9.05 11.55
N HIS A 248 -0.05 7.72 11.44
CA HIS A 248 0.26 6.86 12.57
C HIS A 248 1.76 6.52 12.56
N ILE A 249 2.44 6.70 13.70
CA ILE A 249 3.87 6.38 13.86
C ILE A 249 4.03 5.13 14.73
N ASP A 250 4.71 4.09 14.20
CA ASP A 250 5.21 3.00 15.03
C ASP A 250 6.36 3.50 15.91
N ASN A 251 6.00 3.93 17.13
CA ASN A 251 6.93 4.48 18.10
C ASN A 251 8.08 3.53 18.49
N LYS A 252 7.95 2.21 18.29
CA LYS A 252 9.01 1.25 18.63
C LYS A 252 10.03 1.07 17.50
N SER A 253 9.81 1.69 16.35
CA SER A 253 10.67 1.52 15.17
C SER A 253 11.84 2.52 15.10
N PHE A 254 11.83 3.56 15.93
CA PHE A 254 12.73 4.70 15.80
C PHE A 254 13.51 4.97 17.08
N LYS A 255 14.78 5.37 16.94
CA LYS A 255 15.52 6.03 18.02
C LYS A 255 14.86 7.37 18.36
N GLY A 256 15.09 7.87 19.57
CA GLY A 256 14.50 9.14 20.02
C GLY A 256 14.77 10.32 19.07
N TRP A 257 15.99 10.43 18.53
CA TRP A 257 16.34 11.49 17.58
C TRP A 257 15.62 11.35 16.23
N GLN A 258 15.47 10.13 15.71
CA GLN A 258 14.74 9.86 14.46
C GLN A 258 13.28 10.26 14.60
N LYS A 259 12.67 9.87 15.73
CA LYS A 259 11.28 10.23 16.04
C LYS A 259 11.10 11.75 16.11
N ASN A 260 12.00 12.45 16.79
CA ASN A 260 11.94 13.91 16.90
C ASN A 260 12.06 14.59 15.54
N ALA A 261 12.97 14.11 14.67
CA ALA A 261 13.11 14.62 13.31
C ALA A 261 11.83 14.39 12.48
N ILE A 262 11.26 13.18 12.52
CA ILE A 262 10.01 12.85 11.83
C ILE A 262 8.87 13.75 12.30
N VAL A 263 8.65 13.86 13.62
CA VAL A 263 7.57 14.68 14.18
C VAL A 263 7.78 16.17 13.86
N GLY A 264 9.02 16.65 13.94
CA GLY A 264 9.37 18.02 13.55
C GLY A 264 9.02 18.31 12.09
N PHE A 265 9.44 17.44 11.16
CA PHE A 265 9.10 17.59 9.75
C PHE A 265 7.60 17.51 9.48
N LEU A 266 6.87 16.59 10.11
CA LEU A 266 5.42 16.51 9.96
C LEU A 266 4.73 17.80 10.41
N ALA A 267 5.18 18.39 11.53
CA ALA A 267 4.71 19.69 11.99
C ALA A 267 5.06 20.82 11.01
N GLU A 268 6.30 20.87 10.51
CA GLU A 268 6.75 21.82 9.48
C GLU A 268 5.88 21.75 8.21
N GLN A 269 5.42 20.56 7.83
CA GLN A 269 4.56 20.35 6.66
C GLN A 269 3.05 20.46 6.95
N ASN A 270 2.65 20.81 8.19
CA ASN A 270 1.27 20.81 8.64
C ASN A 270 0.54 19.46 8.46
N ILE A 271 1.29 18.35 8.57
CA ILE A 271 0.75 16.99 8.51
C ILE A 271 0.40 16.53 9.92
N LYS A 272 -0.86 16.16 10.14
CA LYS A 272 -1.35 15.75 11.46
C LYS A 272 -0.86 14.35 11.83
N VAL A 273 -0.52 14.17 13.10
CA VAL A 273 -0.19 12.86 13.70
C VAL A 273 -1.34 12.41 14.59
N GLY A 274 -1.81 11.18 14.37
CA GLY A 274 -2.92 10.57 15.09
C GLY A 274 -2.48 9.52 16.10
N LYS A 275 -3.29 9.36 17.13
CA LYS A 275 -3.31 8.17 17.99
C LYS A 275 -4.15 7.07 17.33
N PRO A 276 -3.95 5.79 17.70
CA PRO A 276 -4.77 4.70 17.19
C PRO A 276 -6.29 4.95 17.24
N SER A 277 -6.79 5.55 18.33
CA SER A 277 -8.20 5.89 18.53
C SER A 277 -8.75 6.95 17.60
N ASP A 278 -7.90 7.69 16.89
CA ASP A 278 -8.36 8.81 16.06
C ASP A 278 -8.90 8.32 14.71
N PHE A 279 -8.68 7.05 14.34
CA PHE A 279 -8.98 6.50 13.01
C PHE A 279 -10.34 5.80 12.91
N TYR A 280 -11.04 5.53 14.01
CA TYR A 280 -12.31 4.80 14.06
C TYR A 280 -13.21 5.30 15.19
#